data_AF-A0A7S2R2G4-F1
#
_entry.id   AF-A0A7S2R2G4-F1
#
_cell.length_a   1.000
_cell.length_b   1.000
_cell.length_c   1.000
_cell.angle_alpha   90.00
_cell.angle_beta   90.00
_cell.angle_gamma   90.00
#
_symmetry.space_group_name_H-M   'P 1'
#
loop_
_entity.id
_entity.type
_entity.pdbx_description
1 polymer ?
#
loop_
_entity_poly.entity_id
_entity_poly.type
_entity_poly.pdbx_seq_one_letter_code
_entity_poly.pdbx_strand_id
1 'polypeptide(L)'
;QGGQLFCPPILTKLILDREPLRTLEWVDRVSSRFDFVRIIPGHLNNNVKASPKEFRRAFDVLRNDPMQRNVVNQRPLAEDLALLQEASDLLTRFGVVRQSQVCDLEPARQVGRFASNKF
;
A
#
# COMPACT_ATOMS: atom_id res chain seq x y z
N GLN A 1 -21.12 -0.71 0.06
CA GLN A 1 -20.45 -2.02 -0.14
C GLN A 1 -20.54 -2.36 -1.62
N GLY A 2 -19.45 -2.80 -2.26
CA GLY A 2 -19.41 -3.02 -3.73
C GLY A 2 -18.05 -2.78 -4.42
N GLY A 3 -17.02 -2.33 -3.69
CA GLY A 3 -15.67 -2.16 -4.22
C GLY A 3 -14.82 -3.43 -4.06
N GLN A 4 -13.83 -3.60 -4.93
CA GLN A 4 -12.81 -4.64 -4.77
C GLN A 4 -12.06 -4.45 -3.43
N LEU A 5 -11.58 -5.54 -2.83
CA LEU A 5 -10.70 -5.47 -1.65
C LEU A 5 -9.43 -4.66 -1.99
N PHE A 6 -8.94 -3.87 -1.04
CA PHE A 6 -7.64 -3.18 -1.12
C PHE A 6 -6.99 -3.10 0.26
N CYS A 7 -5.65 -3.07 0.28
CA CYS A 7 -4.91 -2.75 1.49
C CYS A 7 -4.94 -1.23 1.72
N PRO A 8 -5.33 -0.75 2.92
CA PRO A 8 -5.41 0.68 3.18
C PRO A 8 -4.09 1.43 2.89
N PRO A 9 -4.15 2.61 2.24
CA PRO A 9 -2.97 3.38 1.84
C PRO A 9 -2.01 3.71 2.97
N ILE A 10 -2.54 3.93 4.18
CA ILE A 10 -1.70 4.18 5.36
C ILE A 10 -0.72 3.02 5.62
N LEU A 11 -1.11 1.78 5.32
CA LEU A 11 -0.23 0.62 5.43
C LEU A 11 0.75 0.56 4.25
N THR A 12 0.29 0.79 3.03
CA THR A 12 1.10 0.66 1.81
C THR A 12 1.99 1.86 1.50
N LYS A 13 1.89 2.97 2.25
CA LYS A 13 2.76 4.16 2.14
C LYS A 13 3.67 4.39 3.35
N LEU A 14 3.24 3.98 4.55
CA LEU A 14 3.97 4.27 5.80
C LEU A 14 4.62 3.06 6.45
N ILE A 15 4.27 1.83 6.04
CA ILE A 15 4.70 0.63 6.78
C ILE A 15 5.22 -0.46 5.84
N LEU A 16 4.35 -1.00 5.00
CA LEU A 16 4.59 -2.25 4.26
C LEU A 16 5.50 -2.08 3.04
N ASP A 17 5.62 -0.86 2.52
CA ASP A 17 6.49 -0.49 1.41
C ASP A 17 7.99 -0.46 1.76
N ARG A 18 8.33 -0.55 3.05
CA ARG A 18 9.72 -0.59 3.54
C ARG A 18 10.35 -1.98 3.49
N GLU A 19 9.51 -3.03 3.50
CA GLU A 19 9.90 -4.44 3.34
C GLU A 19 8.84 -5.16 2.47
N PRO A 20 8.65 -4.73 1.21
CA PRO A 20 7.54 -5.21 0.37
C PRO A 20 7.68 -6.71 0.07
N LEU A 21 8.90 -7.20 -0.18
CA LEU A 21 9.15 -8.63 -0.43
C LEU A 21 8.71 -9.51 0.74
N ARG A 22 9.13 -9.17 1.97
CA ARG A 22 8.76 -9.90 3.17
C ARG A 22 7.26 -9.87 3.44
N THR A 23 6.61 -8.74 3.14
CA THR A 23 5.16 -8.60 3.23
C THR A 23 4.46 -9.51 2.22
N LEU A 24 4.90 -9.49 0.96
CA LEU A 24 4.32 -10.29 -0.13
C LEU A 24 4.52 -11.79 0.10
N GLU A 25 5.67 -12.21 0.64
CA GLU A 25 5.89 -13.60 1.07
C GLU A 25 4.91 -14.02 2.16
N TRP A 26 4.62 -13.13 3.13
CA TRP A 26 3.60 -13.40 4.15
C TRP A 26 2.20 -13.53 3.52
N VAL A 27 1.85 -12.62 2.60
CA VAL A 27 0.59 -12.67 1.84
C VAL A 27 0.46 -14.01 1.10
N ASP A 28 1.51 -14.42 0.40
CA ASP A 28 1.55 -15.67 -0.36
C ASP A 28 1.41 -16.90 0.56
N ARG A 29 2.07 -16.90 1.74
CA ARG A 29 1.91 -17.96 2.75
C ARG A 29 0.48 -18.05 3.27
N VAL A 30 -0.16 -16.94 3.63
CA VAL A 30 -1.54 -16.92 4.14
C VAL A 30 -2.50 -17.46 3.07
N SER A 31 -2.40 -16.95 1.85
CA SER A 31 -3.31 -17.33 0.77
C SER A 31 -3.09 -18.73 0.20
N SER A 32 -1.89 -19.31 0.34
CA SER A 32 -1.65 -20.70 -0.10
C SER A 32 -2.06 -21.72 0.95
N ARG A 33 -1.98 -21.34 2.24
CA ARG A 33 -2.28 -22.24 3.36
C ARG A 33 -3.78 -22.41 3.63
N PHE A 34 -4.58 -21.39 3.33
CA PHE A 34 -5.99 -21.35 3.73
C PHE A 34 -6.89 -21.08 2.53
N ASP A 35 -7.91 -21.92 2.35
CA ASP A 35 -9.00 -21.69 1.40
C ASP A 35 -10.16 -20.94 2.09
N PHE A 36 -9.92 -19.68 2.45
CA PHE A 36 -10.90 -18.86 3.18
C PHE A 36 -11.87 -18.15 2.23
N VAL A 37 -13.10 -17.93 2.72
CA VAL A 37 -14.13 -17.15 2.01
C VAL A 37 -14.42 -15.80 2.66
N ARG A 38 -13.83 -15.55 3.83
CA ARG A 38 -14.00 -14.33 4.64
C ARG A 38 -12.71 -13.99 5.38
N ILE A 39 -12.50 -12.69 5.61
CA ILE A 39 -11.43 -12.13 6.43
C ILE A 39 -12.07 -11.39 7.59
N ILE A 40 -11.60 -11.69 8.81
CA ILE A 40 -12.03 -11.04 10.05
C ILE A 40 -10.84 -10.19 10.56
N PRO A 41 -10.75 -8.90 10.16
CA PRO A 41 -9.74 -8.03 10.71
C PRO A 41 -10.01 -7.74 12.20
N GLY A 42 -8.96 -7.47 12.96
CA GLY A 42 -9.06 -7.04 14.35
C GLY A 42 -9.56 -5.60 14.54
N HIS A 43 -9.91 -4.90 13.46
CA HIS A 43 -10.37 -3.51 13.43
C HIS A 43 -11.41 -3.28 12.33
N LEU A 44 -12.22 -2.22 12.48
CA LEU A 44 -13.27 -1.80 11.51
C LEU A 44 -14.27 -2.93 11.18
N ASN A 45 -14.78 -2.97 9.94
CA ASN A 45 -15.71 -4.00 9.48
C ASN A 45 -15.07 -5.39 9.58
N ASN A 46 -15.51 -6.17 10.55
CA ASN A 46 -14.91 -7.44 10.95
C ASN A 46 -15.42 -8.66 10.15
N ASN A 47 -16.14 -8.47 9.03
CA ASN A 47 -16.69 -9.57 8.24
C ASN A 47 -16.61 -9.29 6.74
N VAL A 48 -15.39 -9.30 6.20
CA VAL A 48 -15.12 -9.01 4.80
C VAL A 48 -15.21 -10.29 3.98
N LYS A 49 -16.15 -10.39 3.04
CA LYS A 49 -16.21 -11.50 2.08
C LYS A 49 -15.08 -11.32 1.05
N ALA A 50 -14.11 -12.24 1.05
CA ALA A 50 -12.98 -12.22 0.14
C ALA A 50 -12.36 -13.62 0.05
N SER A 51 -11.94 -13.99 -1.15
CA SER A 51 -11.16 -15.19 -1.45
C SER A 51 -9.65 -14.94 -1.25
N PRO A 52 -8.81 -16.00 -1.24
CA PRO A 52 -7.36 -15.85 -1.17
C PRO A 52 -6.80 -15.03 -2.33
N LYS A 53 -7.39 -15.16 -3.53
CA LYS A 53 -6.99 -14.40 -4.72
C LYS A 53 -7.27 -12.90 -4.55
N GLU A 54 -8.44 -12.55 -4.03
CA GLU A 54 -8.79 -11.15 -3.75
C GLU A 54 -7.92 -10.55 -2.65
N PHE A 55 -7.58 -11.33 -1.64
CA PHE A 55 -6.61 -10.94 -0.62
C PHE A 55 -5.25 -10.64 -1.20
N ARG A 56 -4.66 -11.53 -2.02
CA ARG A 56 -3.36 -11.27 -2.68
C ARG A 56 -3.39 -9.98 -3.49
N ARG A 57 -4.42 -9.82 -4.31
CA ARG A 57 -4.60 -8.66 -5.19
C ARG A 57 -4.64 -7.34 -4.41
N ALA A 58 -5.13 -7.35 -3.18
CA ALA A 58 -5.18 -6.16 -2.33
C ALA A 58 -3.78 -5.57 -2.01
N PHE A 59 -2.71 -6.35 -2.17
CA PHE A 59 -1.32 -5.96 -1.93
C PHE A 59 -0.50 -5.74 -3.21
N ASP A 60 -1.10 -5.84 -4.40
CA ASP A 60 -0.36 -5.76 -5.68
C ASP A 60 0.42 -4.44 -5.85
N VAL A 61 -0.03 -3.36 -5.20
CA VAL A 61 0.66 -2.06 -5.18
C VAL A 61 2.09 -2.15 -4.63
N LEU A 62 2.38 -3.13 -3.76
CA LEU A 62 3.73 -3.36 -3.23
C LEU A 62 4.66 -4.02 -4.25
N ARG A 63 4.12 -4.49 -5.38
CA ARG A 63 4.88 -5.05 -6.51
C ARG A 63 5.23 -4.01 -7.57
N ASN A 64 4.91 -2.73 -7.33
CA ASN A 64 5.17 -1.67 -8.30
C ASN A 64 6.67 -1.53 -8.56
N ASP A 65 7.04 -1.65 -9.82
CA ASP A 65 8.38 -1.44 -10.35
C ASP A 65 8.26 -0.76 -11.73
N PRO A 66 8.61 0.54 -11.84
CA PRO A 66 8.49 1.28 -13.08
C PRO A 66 9.49 0.82 -14.14
N MET A 67 10.64 0.27 -13.72
CA MET A 67 11.65 -0.25 -14.65
C MET A 67 11.12 -1.49 -15.36
N GLN A 68 10.27 -2.27 -14.71
CA GLN A 68 9.60 -3.44 -15.27
C GLN A 68 8.22 -3.11 -15.89
N ARG A 69 7.85 -1.82 -15.97
CA ARG A 69 6.52 -1.36 -16.43
C ARG A 69 5.36 -1.99 -15.66
N ASN A 70 5.58 -2.39 -14.41
CA ASN A 70 4.56 -2.93 -13.54
C ASN A 70 4.11 -1.84 -12.58
N VAL A 71 3.05 -1.11 -12.93
CA VAL A 71 2.50 -0.04 -12.09
C VAL A 71 1.01 -0.27 -11.90
N VAL A 72 0.63 -0.56 -10.66
CA VAL A 72 -0.74 -0.71 -10.18
C VAL A 72 -1.09 0.51 -9.35
N ASN A 73 -2.18 1.18 -9.69
CA ASN A 73 -2.65 2.35 -8.94
C ASN A 73 -3.11 1.96 -7.53
N GLN A 74 -2.75 2.76 -6.52
CA GLN A 74 -3.18 2.54 -5.12
C GLN A 74 -4.70 2.70 -4.92
N ARG A 75 -5.40 3.24 -5.93
CA ARG A 75 -6.84 3.56 -6.06
C ARG A 75 -7.27 4.95 -5.58
N PRO A 76 -6.91 5.45 -4.37
CA PRO A 76 -7.15 6.85 -4.04
C PRO A 76 -6.44 7.78 -5.02
N LEU A 77 -6.92 9.02 -5.10
CA LEU A 77 -6.30 10.04 -5.92
C LEU A 77 -4.95 10.44 -5.30
N ALA A 78 -4.04 10.91 -6.15
CA ALA A 78 -2.73 11.37 -5.69
C ALA A 78 -2.83 12.48 -4.63
N GLU A 79 -3.81 13.38 -4.77
CA GLU A 79 -4.09 14.45 -3.80
C GLU A 79 -4.52 13.92 -2.43
N ASP A 80 -5.26 12.80 -2.38
CA ASP A 80 -5.66 12.14 -1.12
C ASP A 80 -4.45 11.49 -0.42
N LEU A 81 -3.45 11.08 -1.19
CA LEU A 81 -2.24 10.42 -0.70
C LEU A 81 -1.12 11.37 -0.32
N ALA A 82 -1.21 12.65 -0.70
CA ALA A 82 -0.16 13.65 -0.49
C ALA A 82 0.24 13.78 0.99
N LEU A 83 -0.74 13.80 1.91
CA LEU A 83 -0.47 13.88 3.35
C LEU A 83 0.32 12.66 3.86
N LEU A 84 -0.04 11.46 3.40
CA LEU A 84 0.67 10.23 3.76
C LEU A 84 2.09 10.22 3.18
N GLN A 85 2.26 10.74 1.96
CA GLN A 85 3.57 10.86 1.34
C GLN A 85 4.48 11.82 2.11
N GLU A 86 3.99 13.00 2.48
CA GLU A 86 4.75 13.98 3.26
C GLU A 86 5.15 13.42 4.64
N ALA A 87 4.23 12.73 5.32
CA ALA A 87 4.53 12.05 6.57
C ALA A 87 5.63 10.99 6.40
N SER A 88 5.58 10.20 5.32
CA SER A 88 6.62 9.21 4.99
C SER A 88 7.98 9.88 4.78
N ASP A 89 8.01 11.00 4.05
CA ASP A 89 9.24 11.75 3.76
C ASP A 89 9.82 12.39 5.03
N LEU A 90 8.99 12.93 5.93
CA LEU A 90 9.42 13.45 7.24
C LEU A 90 10.03 12.36 8.12
N LEU A 91 9.33 11.24 8.30
CA LEU A 91 9.81 10.14 9.14
C LEU A 91 11.12 9.55 8.61
N THR A 92 11.27 9.51 7.29
CA THR A 92 12.50 9.03 6.66
C THR A 92 13.65 10.02 6.82
N ARG A 93 13.40 11.33 6.67
CA ARG A 93 14.40 12.39 6.93
C ARG A 93 14.90 12.37 8.36
N PHE A 94 14.02 12.13 9.33
CA PHE A 94 14.41 11.99 10.74
C PHE A 94 15.07 10.65 11.09
N GLY A 95 15.21 9.73 10.12
CA GLY A 95 15.82 8.42 10.35
C GLY A 95 14.98 7.48 11.22
N VAL A 96 13.71 7.80 11.46
CA VAL A 96 12.78 6.97 12.25
C VAL A 96 12.42 5.70 11.49
N VAL A 97 12.35 5.80 10.16
CA VAL A 97 11.99 4.70 9.28
C VAL A 97 12.93 4.65 8.06
N ARG A 98 13.05 3.46 7.46
CA ARG A 98 13.79 3.28 6.21
C ARG A 98 13.05 3.92 5.02
N GLN A 99 13.81 4.21 3.96
CA GLN A 99 13.28 4.61 2.66
C GLN A 99 12.30 3.55 2.12
N SER A 100 11.27 4.01 1.41
CA SER A 100 10.37 3.13 0.66
C SER A 100 11.15 2.35 -0.39
N GLN A 101 10.86 1.06 -0.51
CA GLN A 101 11.40 0.20 -1.57
C GLN A 101 10.42 0.05 -2.74
N VAL A 102 9.22 0.62 -2.62
CA VAL A 102 8.21 0.60 -3.68
C VAL A 102 8.30 1.90 -4.45
N CYS A 103 8.59 1.81 -5.76
CA CYS A 103 8.57 2.95 -6.66
C CYS A 103 7.34 2.82 -7.56
N ASP A 104 6.41 3.76 -7.47
CA ASP A 104 5.11 3.68 -8.14
C ASP A 104 4.91 4.79 -9.17
N LEU A 105 5.97 5.56 -9.47
CA LEU A 105 5.89 6.82 -10.24
C LEU A 105 4.80 7.77 -9.69
N GLU A 106 4.39 7.62 -8.44
CA GLU A 106 3.09 8.14 -8.05
C GLU A 106 3.11 9.67 -8.00
N PRO A 107 2.15 10.33 -8.68
CA PRO A 107 2.07 11.79 -8.73
C PRO A 107 1.92 12.43 -7.35
N ALA A 108 1.55 11.70 -6.29
CA ALA A 108 1.43 12.24 -4.93
C ALA A 108 2.74 12.85 -4.40
N ARG A 109 3.90 12.48 -4.98
CA ARG A 109 5.20 13.11 -4.70
C ARG A 109 5.36 14.50 -5.36
N GLN A 110 4.46 14.88 -6.26
CA GLN A 110 4.54 16.08 -7.09
C GLN A 110 3.26 16.94 -7.06
N VAL A 111 2.15 16.41 -6.54
CA VAL A 111 0.82 17.04 -6.63
C VAL A 111 0.11 16.97 -5.28
N GLY A 112 -0.47 18.10 -4.85
CA GLY A 112 -1.28 18.22 -3.63
C GLY A 112 -1.19 19.60 -2.99
N ARG A 113 -2.16 19.96 -2.14
CA ARG A 113 -2.17 21.23 -1.38
C ARG A 113 -0.95 21.40 -0.46
N PHE A 114 -0.28 20.29 -0.15
CA PHE A 114 0.95 20.19 0.66
C PHE A 114 2.15 19.70 -0.14
N ALA A 115 2.08 19.63 -1.48
CA ALA A 115 3.24 19.33 -2.30
C ALA A 115 4.33 20.34 -1.93
N SER A 116 5.44 19.83 -1.40
CA SER A 116 6.48 20.62 -0.74
C SER A 116 6.79 21.88 -1.55
N ASN A 117 6.48 23.05 -1.00
CA ASN A 117 7.23 24.24 -1.36
C ASN A 117 8.68 23.86 -1.13
N LYS A 118 9.43 23.76 -2.23
CA LYS A 118 10.88 23.53 -2.17
C LYS A 118 11.45 24.66 -1.32
N PHE A 119 11.85 24.34 -0.09
CA PHE A 119 12.76 25.17 0.69
C PHE A 119 14.18 24.83 0.27
#